data_AF-A0A2V8JZF1-F1
#
_entry.id   AF-A0A2V8JZF1-F1
#
_cell.length_a   1.000
_cell.length_b   1.000
_cell.length_c   1.000
_cell.angle_alpha   90.00
_cell.angle_beta   90.00
_cell.angle_gamma   90.00
#
_symmetry.space_group_name_H-M   'P 1'
#
loop_
_entity.id
_entity.type
_entity.pdbx_description
1 polymer ?
#
loop_
_entity_poly.entity_id
_entity_poly.type
_entity_poly.pdbx_seq_one_letter_code
_entity_poly.pdbx_strand_id
1 'polypeptide(L)'
;MLILGIPLFDLSLVVYIRWRNGIPVTKGSPDHFALRLLRCKLSVRETAVTAYIIGTLLAGGALLISQIPLEWAIATMSGMLSLACLSAYLLMKVDMKS
;
A
#
# COMPACT_ATOMS: atom_id res chain seq x y z
N MET A 1 2.83 13.16 6.72
CA MET A 1 2.78 11.69 6.93
C MET A 1 2.08 10.96 5.79
N LEU A 2 0.96 11.46 5.23
CA LEU A 2 0.26 10.80 4.12
C LEU A 2 1.00 10.79 2.77
N ILE A 3 1.92 11.75 2.53
CA ILE A 3 2.80 11.76 1.34
C ILE A 3 3.69 10.50 1.28
N LEU A 4 4.11 10.00 2.45
CA LEU A 4 4.86 8.75 2.58
C LEU A 4 3.94 7.53 2.66
N GLY A 5 2.63 7.67 2.46
CA GLY A 5 1.68 6.58 2.65
C GLY A 5 1.94 5.38 1.76
N ILE A 6 2.37 5.59 0.50
CA ILE A 6 2.79 4.49 -0.39
C ILE A 6 4.07 3.82 0.12
N PRO A 7 5.19 4.54 0.38
CA PRO A 7 6.40 3.95 0.96
C PRO A 7 6.16 3.23 2.29
N LEU A 8 5.38 3.82 3.19
CA LEU A 8 5.04 3.24 4.48
C LEU A 8 4.21 1.98 4.31
N PHE A 9 3.22 1.99 3.41
CA PHE A 9 2.41 0.83 3.10
C PHE A 9 3.25 -0.32 2.53
N ASP A 10 4.08 -0.04 1.52
CA ASP A 10 4.93 -1.05 0.89
C ASP A 10 5.96 -1.63 1.87
N LEU A 11 6.60 -0.77 2.67
CA LEU A 11 7.51 -1.20 3.75
C LEU A 11 6.78 -2.10 4.76
N SER A 12 5.62 -1.67 5.25
CA SER A 12 4.84 -2.41 6.26
C SER A 12 4.41 -3.77 5.73
N LEU A 13 3.97 -3.83 4.47
CA LEU A 13 3.56 -5.06 3.81
C LEU A 13 4.72 -6.05 3.64
N VAL A 14 5.88 -5.58 3.16
CA VAL A 14 7.07 -6.43 2.98
C VAL A 14 7.59 -6.93 4.32
N VAL A 15 7.68 -6.05 5.33
CA VAL A 15 8.10 -6.43 6.69
C VAL A 15 7.16 -7.49 7.26
N TYR A 16 5.84 -7.30 7.15
CA TYR A 16 4.85 -8.23 7.69
C TYR A 16 4.89 -9.61 7.00
N ILE A 17 4.94 -9.64 5.67
CA ILE A 17 5.01 -10.90 4.90
C ILE A 17 6.29 -11.67 5.25
N ARG A 18 7.42 -10.98 5.36
CA ARG A 18 8.71 -11.62 5.69
C ARG A 18 8.76 -12.11 7.13
N TRP A 19 8.25 -11.32 8.07
CA TRP A 19 8.10 -11.75 9.47
C TRP A 19 7.25 -13.01 9.57
N ARG A 20 6.11 -13.06 8.86
CA ARG A 20 5.24 -14.25 8.80
C ARG A 20 5.93 -15.47 8.18
N ASN A 21 6.81 -15.25 7.19
CA ASN A 21 7.52 -16.32 6.50
C ASN A 21 8.90 -16.66 7.13
N GLY A 22 9.28 -16.01 8.24
CA GLY A 22 10.57 -16.23 8.92
C GLY A 22 11.80 -15.78 8.13
N ILE A 23 11.64 -14.90 7.13
CA ILE A 23 12.73 -14.47 6.25
C ILE A 23 13.33 -13.16 6.79
N PRO A 24 14.67 -13.01 6.87
CA PRO A 24 15.31 -11.77 7.32
C PRO A 24 14.88 -10.56 6.48
N VAL A 25 14.46 -9.49 7.17
CA VAL A 25 13.99 -8.23 6.57
C VAL A 25 15.13 -7.47 5.85
N THR A 26 16.38 -7.71 6.25
CA THR A 26 17.59 -7.05 5.70
C THR A 26 18.08 -7.61 4.36
N LYS A 27 17.53 -8.75 3.90
CA LYS A 27 17.80 -9.27 2.56
C LYS A 27 16.86 -8.60 1.56
N GLY A 28 17.41 -7.91 0.55
CA GLY A 28 16.63 -7.38 -0.57
C GLY A 28 15.77 -8.48 -1.19
N SER A 29 14.48 -8.22 -1.38
CA SER A 29 13.51 -9.21 -1.86
C SER A 29 12.61 -8.63 -2.94
N PRO A 30 12.25 -9.39 -3.98
CA PRO A 30 11.34 -8.95 -5.03
C PRO A 30 9.86 -9.06 -4.61
N ASP A 31 9.54 -8.84 -3.33
CA ASP A 31 8.17 -9.04 -2.77
C ASP A 31 7.37 -7.74 -2.63
N HIS A 32 7.88 -6.64 -3.20
CA HIS A 32 7.22 -5.34 -3.17
C HIS A 32 5.82 -5.40 -3.79
N PHE A 33 4.94 -4.54 -3.31
CA PHE A 33 3.57 -4.37 -3.79
C PHE A 33 3.49 -4.32 -5.32
N ALA A 34 4.40 -3.56 -5.95
CA ALA A 34 4.46 -3.40 -7.39
C ALA A 34 4.73 -4.73 -8.13
N LEU A 35 5.58 -5.61 -7.57
CA LEU A 35 5.89 -6.91 -8.18
C LEU A 35 4.76 -7.92 -8.00
N ARG A 36 4.00 -7.83 -6.90
CA ARG A 36 2.76 -8.60 -6.71
C ARG A 36 1.67 -8.18 -7.70
N LEU A 37 1.49 -6.88 -7.96
CA LEU A 37 0.57 -6.42 -9.00
C LEU A 37 0.99 -6.90 -10.39
N LEU A 38 2.29 -6.88 -10.69
CA LEU A 38 2.81 -7.38 -11.96
C LEU A 38 2.46 -8.87 -12.18
N ARG A 39 2.46 -9.68 -11.11
CA ARG A 39 2.01 -11.09 -11.17
C ARG A 39 0.49 -11.26 -11.32
N CYS A 40 -0.31 -10.25 -10.96
CA CYS A 40 -1.76 -10.25 -11.17
C CYS A 40 -2.19 -9.96 -12.63
N LYS A 41 -1.30 -10.20 -13.60
CA LYS A 41 -1.49 -9.90 -15.04
C LYS A 41 -1.51 -8.40 -15.39
N LEU A 42 -1.11 -7.50 -14.50
CA LEU A 42 -0.92 -6.10 -14.87
C LEU A 42 0.42 -5.91 -15.59
N SER A 43 0.42 -5.07 -16.62
CA SER A 43 1.65 -4.59 -17.23
C SER A 43 2.41 -3.65 -16.28
N VAL A 44 3.71 -3.48 -16.54
CA VAL A 44 4.57 -2.53 -15.79
C VAL A 44 3.96 -1.12 -15.82
N ARG A 45 3.40 -0.72 -16.96
CA ARG A 45 2.79 0.59 -17.14
C ARG A 45 1.50 0.75 -16.33
N GLU A 46 0.64 -0.25 -16.32
CA GLU A 46 -0.59 -0.22 -15.51
C GLU A 46 -0.29 -0.24 -14.02
N THR A 47 0.74 -0.97 -13.59
CA THR A 47 1.20 -0.97 -12.19
C THR A 47 1.69 0.42 -11.78
N ALA A 48 2.49 1.08 -12.63
CA ALA A 48 2.97 2.44 -12.37
C ALA A 48 1.81 3.45 -12.33
N VAL A 49 0.87 3.39 -13.27
CA VAL A 49 -0.32 4.27 -13.29
C VAL A 49 -1.17 4.06 -12.04
N THR A 50 -1.37 2.80 -11.62
CA THR A 50 -2.10 2.49 -10.39
C THR A 50 -1.42 3.10 -9.17
N ALA A 51 -0.09 3.00 -9.07
CA ALA A 51 0.66 3.63 -7.98
C ALA A 51 0.54 5.17 -8.01
N TYR A 52 0.56 5.79 -9.19
CA TYR A 52 0.33 7.24 -9.32
C TYR A 52 -1.09 7.66 -8.93
N ILE A 53 -2.11 6.90 -9.32
CA ILE A 53 -3.51 7.15 -8.93
C ILE A 53 -3.66 7.05 -7.42
N ILE A 54 -3.15 5.97 -6.81
CA ILE A 54 -3.17 5.78 -5.36
C ILE A 54 -2.44 6.94 -4.67
N GLY A 55 -1.27 7.34 -5.17
CA GLY A 55 -0.47 8.42 -4.58
C GLY A 55 -1.20 9.76 -4.64
N THR A 56 -1.87 10.04 -5.75
CA THR A 56 -2.68 11.24 -5.94
C THR A 56 -3.89 11.24 -5.02
N LEU A 57 -4.56 10.10 -4.84
CA LEU A 57 -5.68 9.95 -3.91
C LEU A 57 -5.24 10.15 -2.45
N LEU A 58 -4.09 9.59 -2.05
CA LEU A 58 -3.54 9.81 -0.71
C LEU A 58 -3.15 11.28 -0.48
N ALA A 59 -2.53 11.93 -1.47
CA ALA A 59 -2.18 13.34 -1.39
C ALA A 59 -3.43 14.23 -1.31
N GLY A 60 -4.45 13.94 -2.14
CA GLY A 60 -5.74 14.63 -2.09
C GLY A 60 -6.46 14.43 -0.76
N GLY A 61 -6.49 13.21 -0.23
CA GLY A 61 -7.02 12.91 1.09
C GLY A 61 -6.30 13.66 2.20
N ALA A 62 -4.97 13.81 2.11
CA ALA A 62 -4.18 14.59 3.06
C ALA A 62 -4.54 16.08 3.07
N LEU A 63 -4.71 16.66 1.88
CA LEU A 63 -5.14 18.06 1.75
C LEU A 63 -6.56 18.26 2.28
N LEU A 64 -7.46 17.32 1.98
CA LEU A 64 -8.85 17.36 2.43
C LEU A 64 -8.96 17.26 3.96
N ILE A 65 -8.20 16.35 4.58
CA ILE A 65 -8.10 16.22 6.04
C ILE A 65 -7.61 17.51 6.70
N SER A 66 -6.75 18.28 6.03
CA SER A 66 -6.24 19.56 6.55
C SER A 66 -7.29 20.68 6.59
N GLN A 67 -8.44 20.52 5.92
CA GLN A 67 -9.46 21.56 5.78
C GLN A 67 -10.80 21.21 6.44
N ILE A 68 -10.95 20.00 6.97
CA ILE A 68 -12.20 19.50 7.56
C ILE A 68 -12.12 19.43 9.10
N PRO A 69 -13.27 19.42 9.80
CA PRO A 69 -13.31 19.26 11.25
C PRO A 69 -12.72 17.91 11.71
N LEU A 70 -12.27 17.86 12.98
CA LEU A 70 -11.61 16.68 13.56
C LEU A 70 -12.42 15.38 13.41
N GLU A 71 -13.74 15.43 13.60
CA GLU A 71 -14.62 14.26 13.48
C GLU A 71 -14.56 13.63 12.08
N TRP A 72 -14.66 14.48 11.05
CA TRP A 72 -14.58 14.07 9.66
C TRP A 72 -13.16 13.68 9.25
N ALA A 73 -12.14 14.32 9.83
CA ALA A 73 -10.75 13.94 9.65
C ALA A 73 -10.48 12.52 10.16
N ILE A 74 -10.97 12.18 11.36
CA ILE A 74 -10.83 10.83 11.94
C ILE A 74 -11.56 9.79 11.08
N ALA A 75 -12.78 10.09 10.62
CA ALA A 75 -13.54 9.19 9.73
C ALA A 75 -12.84 8.97 8.38
N THR A 76 -12.26 10.02 7.80
CA THR A 76 -11.52 9.92 6.53
C THR A 76 -10.24 9.13 6.70
N MET A 77 -9.48 9.36 7.80
CA MET A 77 -8.27 8.61 8.11
C MET A 77 -8.54 7.13 8.37
N SER A 78 -9.60 6.80 9.13
CA SER A 78 -9.96 5.41 9.40
C SER A 78 -10.37 4.68 8.12
N GLY A 79 -11.15 5.32 7.25
CA GLY A 79 -11.50 4.78 5.93
C GLY A 79 -10.29 4.49 5.05
N MET A 80 -9.34 5.44 4.96
CA MET A 80 -8.09 5.24 4.21
C MET A 80 -7.26 4.09 4.78
N LEU A 81 -7.18 3.97 6.11
CA LEU A 81 -6.47 2.88 6.77
C LEU A 81 -7.14 1.52 6.50
N SER A 82 -8.47 1.44 6.57
CA SER A 82 -9.22 0.23 6.25
C SER A 82 -9.01 -0.20 4.79
N LEU A 83 -9.00 0.74 3.85
CA LEU A 83 -8.70 0.46 2.44
C LEU A 83 -7.28 -0.08 2.26
N ALA A 84 -6.30 0.51 2.96
CA ALA A 84 -4.92 0.04 2.93
C ALA A 84 -4.84 -1.41 3.48
N CYS A 85 -5.44 -1.69 4.63
CA CYS A 85 -5.48 -3.03 5.21
C CYS A 85 -6.17 -4.05 4.29
N LEU A 86 -7.29 -3.68 3.65
CA LEU A 86 -7.98 -4.54 2.69
C LEU A 86 -7.09 -4.83 1.48
N SER A 87 -6.43 -3.80 0.94
CA SER A 87 -5.49 -3.95 -0.17
C SER A 87 -4.34 -4.89 0.20
N ALA A 88 -3.74 -4.71 1.39
CA ALA A 88 -2.71 -5.60 1.90
C ALA A 88 -3.18 -7.05 1.98
N TYR A 89 -4.38 -7.28 2.54
CA TYR A 89 -4.96 -8.61 2.63
C TYR A 89 -5.18 -9.27 1.26
N LEU A 90 -5.70 -8.52 0.28
CA LEU A 90 -5.89 -9.02 -1.09
C LEU A 90 -4.54 -9.36 -1.75
N LEU A 91 -3.53 -8.53 -1.56
CA LEU A 91 -2.18 -8.76 -2.09
C LEU A 91 -1.48 -9.96 -1.44
N MET A 92 -1.75 -10.24 -0.17
CA MET A 92 -1.23 -11.43 0.51
C MET A 92 -1.80 -12.73 -0.06
N LYS A 93 -3.01 -12.70 -0.65
CA LYS A 93 -3.59 -13.87 -1.33
C LYS A 93 -2.93 -14.18 -2.68
N VAL A 94 -2.17 -13.22 -3.24
CA VAL A 94 -1.42 -13.44 -4.48
C VAL A 94 -0.26 -14.38 -4.17
N ASP A 95 -0.32 -15.58 -4.73
CA ASP A 95 0.74 -16.57 -4.58
C ASP A 95 2.01 -16.09 -5.31
N MET A 96 3.10 -16.03 -4.56
CA MET A 96 4.41 -15.63 -5.05
C MET A 96 5.38 -16.81 -5.23
N LYS A 97 4.92 -18.05 -5.01
CA LYS A 97 5.72 -19.23 -5.35
C LYS A 97 5.97 -19.26 -6.85
N SER A 98 7.25 -19.41 -7.20
CA SER A 98 7.71 -19.67 -8.57
C SER A 98 7.55 -21.14 -8.90
#